data_AF-A0A957QCJ8-F1
#
_entry.id   AF-A0A957QCJ8-F1
#
_cell.length_a   1.000
_cell.length_b   1.000
_cell.length_c   1.000
_cell.angle_alpha   90.00
_cell.angle_beta   90.00
_cell.angle_gamma   90.00
#
_symmetry.space_group_name_H-M   'P 1'
#
loop_
_entity.id
_entity.type
_entity.pdbx_description
1 polymer ?
#
loop_
_entity_poly.entity_id
_entity_poly.type
_entity_poly.pdbx_seq_one_letter_code
_entity_poly.pdbx_strand_id
1 'polypeptide(L)' 'MKFTAGYWMFRPGVTPMFPAQVHDVQADADGLTLYAPTKRIENRGGTLNQPLLTIRLTSPLPNVIRVQMVHHKGRRLRDP' A
#
# COMPACT_ATOMS: atom_id res chain seq x y z
N MET A 1 18.50 -2.10 -6.22
CA MET A 1 18.28 -0.72 -6.71
C MET A 1 18.36 0.26 -5.56
N LYS A 2 18.64 1.54 -5.83
CA LYS A 2 18.65 2.64 -4.85
C LYS A 2 17.59 3.66 -5.25
N PHE A 3 16.74 4.05 -4.32
CA PHE A 3 15.68 5.05 -4.53
C PHE A 3 15.98 6.38 -3.83
N THR A 4 16.74 6.34 -2.75
CA THR A 4 17.18 7.51 -1.99
C THR A 4 18.57 8.00 -2.44
N ALA A 5 18.84 9.27 -2.16
CA ALA A 5 20.11 9.98 -2.35
C ALA A 5 20.55 10.55 -0.99
N GLY A 6 21.07 9.67 -0.13
CA GLY A 6 21.31 9.98 1.28
C GLY A 6 20.03 9.91 2.12
N TYR A 7 20.04 10.57 3.28
CA TYR A 7 18.91 10.55 4.22
C TYR A 7 17.77 11.50 3.81
N TRP A 8 18.10 12.63 3.19
CA TRP A 8 17.17 13.75 3.00
C TRP A 8 16.47 13.77 1.64
N MET A 9 16.99 13.06 0.64
CA MET A 9 16.53 13.22 -0.75
C MET A 9 16.22 11.88 -1.42
N PHE A 10 15.31 11.93 -2.39
CA PHE A 10 15.09 10.86 -3.36
C PHE A 10 15.94 11.13 -4.60
N ARG A 11 16.23 10.06 -5.36
CA ARG A 11 16.96 10.19 -6.63
C ARG A 11 16.13 10.94 -7.68
N PRO A 12 16.75 11.65 -8.63
CA PRO A 12 16.05 12.26 -9.75
C PRO A 12 15.13 11.27 -10.46
N GLY A 13 13.89 11.69 -10.74
CA GLY A 13 12.87 10.86 -11.39
C GLY A 13 12.12 9.88 -10.48
N VAL A 14 12.41 9.84 -9.17
CA VAL A 14 11.68 9.02 -8.20
C VAL A 14 10.65 9.87 -7.45
N THR A 15 9.37 9.56 -7.65
CA THR A 15 8.26 10.11 -6.86
C THR A 15 7.75 9.05 -5.89
N PRO A 16 8.13 9.11 -4.61
CA PRO A 16 7.70 8.11 -3.64
C PRO A 16 6.25 8.35 -3.18
N MET A 17 5.52 7.26 -2.99
CA MET A 17 4.16 7.29 -2.45
C MET A 17 4.07 6.22 -1.36
N PHE A 18 3.89 6.65 -0.11
CA PHE A 18 3.87 5.77 1.06
C PHE A 18 2.47 5.76 1.68
N PRO A 19 2.00 4.64 2.26
CA PRO A 19 0.76 4.63 3.01
C PRO A 19 0.87 5.58 4.22
N ALA A 20 0.00 6.57 4.30
CA ALA A 20 0.05 7.62 5.32
C ALA A 20 -0.85 7.32 6.54
N GLN A 21 -1.93 6.59 6.32
CA GLN A 21 -2.86 6.12 7.36
C GLN A 21 -3.60 4.87 6.88
N VAL A 22 -4.18 4.11 7.81
CA VAL A 22 -5.22 3.12 7.49
C VAL A 22 -6.56 3.85 7.48
N HIS A 23 -7.21 3.94 6.33
CA HIS A 23 -8.49 4.62 6.21
C HIS A 23 -9.67 3.68 6.46
N ASP A 24 -9.58 2.44 5.98
CA ASP A 24 -10.60 1.42 6.17
C ASP A 24 -9.96 0.02 6.30
N VAL A 25 -10.68 -0.87 6.98
CA VAL A 25 -10.29 -2.26 7.24
C VAL A 25 -11.46 -3.18 6.98
N GLN A 26 -11.24 -4.15 6.10
CA GLN A 26 -12.18 -5.24 5.85
C GLN A 26 -11.60 -6.55 6.37
N ALA A 27 -12.35 -7.24 7.22
CA ALA A 27 -11.99 -8.56 7.73
C ALA A 27 -12.79 -9.63 6.98
N ASP A 28 -12.14 -10.76 6.71
CA ASP A 28 -12.75 -11.98 6.18
C ASP A 28 -12.22 -13.20 6.95
N ALA A 29 -12.66 -14.40 6.55
CA ALA A 29 -12.25 -15.64 7.19
C ALA A 29 -10.73 -15.90 7.13
N ASP A 30 -10.05 -15.34 6.13
CA ASP A 30 -8.63 -15.62 5.85
C ASP A 30 -7.69 -14.51 6.36
N GLY A 31 -8.21 -13.34 6.73
CA GLY A 31 -7.43 -12.27 7.35
C GLY A 31 -8.03 -10.86 7.16
N LEU A 32 -7.15 -9.87 6.96
CA LEU A 32 -7.51 -8.45 6.82
C LEU A 32 -7.13 -7.86 5.45
N THR A 33 -7.92 -6.93 4.96
CA THR A 33 -7.61 -6.04 3.83
C THR A 33 -7.67 -4.60 4.32
N LEU A 34 -6.55 -3.88 4.19
CA LEU A 34 -6.41 -2.48 4.58
C LEU A 34 -6.40 -1.59 3.35
N TYR A 35 -7.14 -0.48 3.43
CA TYR A 35 -7.13 0.57 2.41
C TYR A 35 -6.36 1.77 2.95
N ALA A 36 -5.18 2.03 2.38
CA ALA A 36 -4.22 2.98 2.93
C ALA A 36 -3.89 4.09 1.90
N PRO A 37 -4.49 5.29 2.02
CA PRO A 37 -4.18 6.42 1.14
C PRO A 37 -2.74 6.91 1.36
N THR A 38 -2.18 7.57 0.36
CA THR A 38 -0.78 8.04 0.41
C THR A 38 -0.62 9.45 0.99
N LYS A 39 -1.71 9.99 1.55
CA LYS A 39 -1.76 11.23 2.32
C LYS A 39 -2.82 11.07 3.42
N ARG A 40 -2.65 11.79 4.54
CA ARG A 40 -3.67 11.84 5.59
C ARG A 40 -4.94 12.51 5.08
N ILE A 41 -6.09 11.96 5.48
CA ILE A 41 -7.41 12.48 5.11
C ILE A 41 -7.92 13.35 6.25
N GLU A 42 -7.84 14.66 6.09
CA GLU A 42 -8.26 15.65 7.10
C GLU A 42 -9.76 15.98 7.03
N ASN A 43 -10.37 15.82 5.85
CA ASN A 43 -11.78 16.07 5.60
C ASN A 43 -12.27 15.23 4.42
N ARG A 44 -13.59 15.26 4.14
CA ARG A 44 -14.19 14.47 3.03
C ARG A 44 -13.59 14.78 1.67
N GLY A 45 -13.18 16.02 1.39
CA GLY A 45 -12.52 16.36 0.12
C GLY A 45 -11.18 15.64 -0.06
N GLY A 46 -10.52 15.30 1.04
CA GLY A 46 -9.27 14.53 1.06
C GLY A 46 -9.42 13.06 0.68
N THR A 47 -10.62 12.54 0.41
CA THR A 47 -10.81 11.15 -0.06
C THR A 47 -10.63 11.01 -1.58
N LEU A 48 -10.47 12.11 -2.31
CA LEU A 48 -10.40 12.15 -3.78
C LEU A 48 -8.98 12.48 -4.27
N ASN A 49 -8.73 12.27 -5.57
CA ASN A 49 -7.51 12.70 -6.28
C ASN A 49 -6.17 12.26 -5.67
N GLN A 50 -6.14 11.06 -5.07
CA GLN A 50 -4.91 10.50 -4.52
C GLN A 50 -4.82 8.98 -4.71
N PRO A 51 -3.61 8.42 -4.78
CA PRO A 51 -3.41 6.98 -4.78
C PRO A 51 -3.92 6.31 -3.51
N LEU A 52 -4.40 5.08 -3.67
CA LEU A 52 -4.79 4.19 -2.58
C LEU A 52 -3.99 2.90 -2.69
N LEU A 53 -3.26 2.54 -1.64
CA LEU A 53 -2.61 1.23 -1.55
C LEU A 53 -3.57 0.23 -0.90
N THR A 54 -3.72 -0.93 -1.52
CA THR A 54 -4.46 -2.06 -0.94
C THR A 54 -3.45 -3.02 -0.31
N ILE A 55 -3.59 -3.28 0.99
CA ILE A 55 -2.69 -4.15 1.74
C ILE A 55 -3.47 -5.35 2.24
N ARG A 56 -3.11 -6.55 1.78
CA ARG A 56 -3.71 -7.82 2.23
C ARG A 56 -2.80 -8.49 3.25
N LEU A 57 -3.35 -8.75 4.44
CA LEU A 57 -2.70 -9.47 5.53
C LEU A 57 -3.41 -10.82 5.71
N THR A 58 -2.65 -11.91 5.66
CA THR A 58 -3.15 -13.29 5.81
C THR A 58 -2.10 -14.13 6.53
N SER A 59 -2.46 -15.33 7.01
CA SER A 59 -1.53 -16.23 7.71
C SER A 59 -1.44 -17.59 6.99
N PRO A 60 -0.45 -17.82 6.09
CA PRO A 60 -0.34 -19.11 5.40
C PRO A 60 0.11 -20.26 6.32
N LEU A 61 0.74 -19.94 7.46
CA LEU A 61 1.26 -20.87 8.45
C LEU A 61 1.14 -20.24 9.85
N PRO A 62 1.15 -21.03 10.94
CA PRO A 62 1.25 -20.48 12.30
C PRO A 62 2.46 -19.57 12.44
N ASN A 63 2.27 -18.42 13.09
CA ASN A 63 3.31 -17.41 13.34
C ASN A 63 3.93 -16.76 12.08
N VAL A 64 3.25 -16.83 10.93
CA VAL A 64 3.71 -16.19 9.68
C VAL A 64 2.64 -15.27 9.15
N ILE A 65 2.92 -13.97 9.04
CA ILE A 65 2.03 -13.01 8.39
C ILE A 65 2.52 -12.74 6.97
N ARG A 66 1.70 -13.13 5.98
CA ARG A 66 1.88 -12.73 4.59
C ARG A 66 1.34 -11.32 4.40
N VAL A 67 2.20 -10.43 3.92
CA VAL A 67 1.87 -9.04 3.58
C VAL A 67 1.94 -8.87 2.06
N GLN A 68 0.84 -8.49 1.43
CA GLN A 68 0.80 -8.17 0.00
C GLN A 68 0.34 -6.72 -0.18
N MET A 69 1.14 -5.90 -0.86
CA MET A 69 0.81 -4.50 -1.14
C MET A 69 0.59 -4.32 -2.65
N VAL A 70 -0.53 -3.73 -3.03
CA VAL A 70 -0.91 -3.53 -4.43
C VAL A 70 -1.26 -2.07 -4.67
N HIS A 71 -0.71 -1.47 -5.73
CA HIS A 71 -1.11 -0.16 -6.24
C HIS A 71 -2.15 -0.30 -7.37
N HIS A 72 -1.77 -0.96 -8.47
CA HIS A 72 -2.69 -1.26 -9.58
C HIS A 72 -2.87 -2.77 -9.73
N LYS A 73 -4.11 -3.26 -9.57
CA LYS A 73 -4.45 -4.68 -9.71
C LYS A 73 -4.72 -5.12 -11.16
N GLY A 74 -4.79 -4.17 -12.10
CA GLY A 74 -5.12 -4.44 -13.51
C GLY A 74 -3.97 -5.03 -14.35
N ARG A 75 -2.80 -5.28 -13.78
CA ARG A 75 -1.68 -5.87 -14.52
C ARG A 75 -1.99 -7.35 -14.81
N ARG A 76 -1.80 -7.78 -16.06
CA ARG A 76 -1.85 -9.19 -16.44
C ARG A 76 -0.85 -10.01 -15.62
N LEU A 77 -1.32 -11.08 -14.99
CA LEU A 77 -0.46 -12.03 -14.30
C LEU A 77 0.46 -12.70 -15.33
N ARG A 78 1.75 -12.79 -15.00
CA ARG A 78 2.70 -13.57 -15.80
C ARG A 78 2.92 -14.87 -15.06
N ASP A 79 2.68 -15.97 -15.76
CA ASP A 79 3.11 -17.28 -15.31
C ASP A 79 4.65 -17.35 -15.31
N PRO A 80 5.25 -18.24 -14.50
CA PRO A 80 6.70 -18.40 -14.40
C PRO A 80 7.41 -18.62 -15.73
#